data_AF-A0A0E3B889-F1
#
_entry.id   AF-A0A0E3B889-F1
#
_cell.length_a   1.000
_cell.length_b   1.000
_cell.length_c   1.000
_cell.angle_alpha   90.00
_cell.angle_beta   90.00
_cell.angle_gamma   90.00
#
_symmetry.space_group_name_H-M   'P 1'
#
loop_
_entity.id
_entity.type
_entity.pdbx_description
1 polymer ?
#
loop_
_entity_poly.entity_id
_entity_poly.type
_entity_poly.pdbx_seq_one_letter_code
_entity_poly.pdbx_strand_id
1 'polypeptide(L)'
;MTPGSVIALNNATGAGYSWIIDESCYIGQAQSTVETPVDYNFSAAGELTVSFASTTECYRFTFGPNGENSLPNFISISMAPGTDLASAIWTQLNTAGTDWLPPLILDSVVAGAPAERSEFTGGNHLVDGLQTATNRIYLVFADDKPVNKGSSGSCNKLRIVVVNDLMAGNTVSLGRYAARQAFNLTVTAGHVAVDSDVRALERVKFKRDYGLQCVTGGFQGTQLVLGGSNTAREPFDSTKTSGAKSAYPNAWALVLQSSNGQMGMWLDKGYAAGSGALVDDAEALIRGGGASNTKWYLGVVFKMVAGPEYAAGEGYRYRGGYSFGSAITLPAGFDSVMPTQRASHTTQTYALADGSSVSI
;
A
#
# COMPACT_ATOMS: atom_id res chain seq x y z
N MET A 1 -33.96 20.68 -10.48
CA MET A 1 -33.20 19.76 -11.36
C MET A 1 -31.97 20.51 -11.80
N THR A 2 -30.81 20.13 -11.28
CA THR A 2 -29.52 20.74 -11.62
C THR A 2 -29.19 20.38 -13.08
N PRO A 3 -28.89 21.33 -13.97
CA PRO A 3 -28.46 21.02 -15.33
C PRO A 3 -27.15 20.23 -15.27
N GLY A 4 -27.10 19.08 -15.95
CA GLY A 4 -25.92 18.21 -16.00
C GLY A 4 -24.75 18.85 -16.76
N SER A 5 -23.53 18.41 -16.42
CA SER A 5 -22.27 18.85 -17.01
C SER A 5 -22.09 18.31 -18.43
N VAL A 6 -21.51 19.12 -19.32
CA VAL A 6 -21.27 18.77 -20.73
C VAL A 6 -19.87 18.19 -20.89
N ILE A 7 -19.74 16.99 -21.47
CA ILE A 7 -18.44 16.41 -21.87
C ILE A 7 -18.48 16.04 -23.35
N ALA A 8 -17.50 16.55 -24.11
CA ALA A 8 -17.34 16.23 -25.53
C ALA A 8 -16.65 14.87 -25.68
N LEU A 9 -17.38 13.87 -26.20
CA LEU A 9 -16.95 12.47 -26.11
C LEU A 9 -16.12 11.92 -27.27
N ASN A 10 -15.85 12.63 -28.39
CA ASN A 10 -14.78 12.15 -29.31
C ASN A 10 -14.34 13.04 -30.49
N ASN A 11 -14.99 14.15 -30.85
CA ASN A 11 -14.57 15.02 -31.97
C ASN A 11 -15.44 16.29 -31.98
N ALA A 12 -14.88 17.46 -32.30
CA ALA A 12 -15.61 18.72 -32.48
C ALA A 12 -16.69 18.69 -33.59
N THR A 13 -16.79 17.62 -34.39
CA THR A 13 -17.74 17.48 -35.51
C THR A 13 -18.86 16.46 -35.29
N GLY A 14 -18.99 15.87 -34.09
CA GLY A 14 -20.07 14.91 -33.81
C GLY A 14 -20.57 14.98 -32.37
N ALA A 15 -21.59 15.80 -32.11
CA ALA A 15 -22.28 15.82 -30.83
C ALA A 15 -23.22 14.60 -30.72
N GLY A 16 -22.74 13.53 -30.11
CA GLY A 16 -23.62 12.48 -29.58
C GLY A 16 -24.17 12.91 -28.22
N TYR A 17 -25.49 12.86 -28.04
CA TYR A 17 -26.15 13.18 -26.78
C TYR A 17 -26.22 11.92 -25.90
N SER A 18 -25.76 12.02 -24.65
CA SER A 18 -26.07 11.04 -23.60
C SER A 18 -26.78 11.76 -22.46
N TRP A 19 -27.90 11.21 -22.00
CA TRP A 19 -28.68 11.76 -20.89
C TRP A 19 -28.31 10.99 -19.62
N ILE A 20 -27.81 11.71 -18.62
CA ILE A 20 -27.39 11.21 -17.31
C ILE A 20 -26.22 10.21 -17.41
N ILE A 21 -25.00 10.76 -17.42
CA ILE A 21 -23.79 9.98 -17.13
C ILE A 21 -23.65 9.98 -15.60
N ASP A 22 -23.85 8.82 -14.97
CA ASP A 22 -23.36 8.62 -13.61
C ASP A 22 -21.84 8.46 -13.69
N GLU A 23 -21.10 9.54 -13.42
CA GLU A 23 -19.63 9.57 -13.49
C GLU A 23 -18.98 8.50 -12.59
N SER A 24 -19.67 8.00 -11.56
CA SER A 24 -19.15 6.89 -10.73
C SER A 24 -19.10 5.54 -11.47
N CYS A 25 -19.79 5.43 -12.61
CA CYS A 25 -19.89 4.22 -13.42
C CYS A 25 -18.92 4.21 -14.62
N TYR A 26 -18.17 5.29 -14.86
CA TYR A 26 -17.23 5.40 -15.99
C TYR A 26 -15.82 5.68 -15.47
N ILE A 27 -14.84 4.91 -15.97
CA ILE A 27 -13.41 5.22 -15.84
C ILE A 27 -13.03 5.94 -17.12
N GLY A 28 -12.47 7.16 -17.03
CA GLY A 28 -11.99 7.85 -18.20
C GLY A 28 -10.84 7.07 -18.81
N GLN A 29 -10.88 6.74 -20.10
CA GLN A 29 -9.66 6.28 -20.75
C GLN A 29 -8.72 7.48 -20.85
N ALA A 30 -7.74 7.55 -19.96
CA ALA A 30 -6.56 8.37 -20.19
C ALA A 30 -5.97 7.95 -21.55
N GLN A 31 -5.70 8.92 -22.42
CA GLN A 31 -4.94 8.66 -23.65
C GLN A 31 -3.65 7.92 -23.26
N SER A 32 -3.34 6.85 -24.00
CA SER A 32 -2.11 6.06 -23.86
C SER A 32 -0.88 6.98 -23.91
N THR A 33 -0.45 7.45 -22.75
CA THR A 33 0.89 8.02 -22.59
C THR A 33 1.87 6.86 -22.66
N VAL A 34 3.00 7.07 -23.33
CA VAL A 34 4.12 6.13 -23.25
C VAL A 34 4.45 5.96 -21.77
N GLU A 35 4.26 4.77 -21.21
CA GLU A 35 4.59 4.50 -19.82
C GLU A 35 6.09 4.71 -19.63
N THR A 36 6.47 5.56 -18.68
CA THR A 36 7.87 5.70 -18.29
C THR A 36 8.34 4.35 -17.75
N PRO A 37 9.39 3.74 -18.32
CA PRO A 37 9.87 2.45 -17.87
C PRO A 37 10.47 2.55 -16.47
N VAL A 38 10.60 1.40 -15.82
CA VAL A 38 11.35 1.23 -14.58
C VAL A 38 12.62 0.43 -14.85
N ASP A 39 13.73 0.87 -14.26
CA ASP A 39 14.99 0.12 -14.24
C ASP A 39 15.04 -0.76 -13.00
N TYR A 40 15.51 -2.00 -13.16
CA TYR A 40 15.65 -2.94 -12.07
C TYR A 40 17.03 -3.57 -12.00
N ASN A 41 17.45 -3.87 -10.78
CA ASN A 41 18.58 -4.74 -10.46
C ASN A 41 18.12 -5.74 -9.39
N PHE A 42 18.10 -7.03 -9.73
CA PHE A 42 17.80 -8.10 -8.79
C PHE A 42 19.10 -8.78 -8.39
N SER A 43 19.62 -8.46 -7.22
CA SER A 43 20.92 -8.94 -6.75
C SER A 43 20.93 -10.45 -6.52
N ALA A 44 22.13 -11.06 -6.50
CA ALA A 44 22.30 -12.48 -6.17
C ALA A 44 21.79 -12.81 -4.75
N ALA A 45 21.84 -11.85 -3.82
CA ALA A 45 21.31 -11.98 -2.46
C ALA A 45 19.77 -11.96 -2.41
N GLY A 46 19.11 -11.54 -3.49
CA GLY A 46 17.65 -11.41 -3.55
C GLY A 46 17.15 -10.01 -3.18
N GLU A 47 17.98 -8.99 -3.25
CA GLU A 47 17.51 -7.60 -3.14
C GLU A 47 17.17 -7.07 -4.53
N LEU A 48 15.93 -6.63 -4.71
CA LEU A 48 15.43 -5.99 -5.91
C LEU A 48 15.47 -4.47 -5.71
N THR A 49 16.38 -3.80 -6.39
CA THR A 49 16.36 -2.35 -6.53
C THR A 49 15.54 -1.97 -7.75
N VAL A 50 14.56 -1.10 -7.59
CA VAL A 50 13.77 -0.54 -8.69
C VAL A 50 13.94 0.97 -8.71
N SER A 51 14.24 1.54 -9.88
CA SER A 51 14.42 2.98 -10.09
C SER A 51 13.54 3.48 -11.22
N PHE A 52 13.02 4.70 -11.11
CA PHE A 52 12.23 5.34 -12.15
C PHE A 52 12.35 6.85 -12.10
N ALA A 53 12.18 7.49 -13.25
CA ALA A 53 12.09 8.94 -13.34
C ALA A 53 10.66 9.41 -13.05
N SER A 54 10.55 10.51 -12.31
CA SER A 54 9.35 11.32 -12.12
C SER A 54 9.52 12.65 -12.91
N THR A 55 8.70 13.66 -12.64
CA THR A 55 8.71 14.95 -13.36
C THR A 55 10.01 15.74 -13.17
N THR A 56 10.53 15.81 -11.94
CA THR A 56 11.71 16.65 -11.61
C THR A 56 12.82 15.90 -10.86
N GLU A 57 12.55 14.68 -10.43
CA GLU A 57 13.49 13.83 -9.69
C GLU A 57 13.33 12.37 -10.10
N CYS A 58 14.31 11.54 -9.74
CA CYS A 58 14.25 10.09 -9.84
C CYS A 58 14.03 9.50 -8.45
N TYR A 59 13.29 8.40 -8.39
CA TYR A 59 13.09 7.62 -7.18
C TYR A 59 13.66 6.22 -7.33
N ARG A 60 14.07 5.65 -6.20
CA ARG A 60 14.53 4.28 -6.10
C ARG A 60 14.00 3.68 -4.81
N PHE A 61 13.52 2.45 -4.88
CA PHE A 61 13.30 1.65 -3.69
C PHE A 61 14.05 0.32 -3.77
N THR A 62 14.38 -0.23 -2.60
CA THR A 62 14.93 -1.58 -2.47
C THR A 62 13.90 -2.47 -1.80
N PHE A 63 13.67 -3.65 -2.36
CA PHE A 63 12.73 -4.66 -1.87
C PHE A 63 13.43 -6.01 -1.76
N GLY A 64 13.30 -6.70 -0.64
CA GLY A 64 14.01 -7.97 -0.43
C GLY A 64 13.86 -8.48 0.99
N PRO A 65 14.59 -9.55 1.36
CA PRO A 65 14.57 -10.09 2.72
C PRO A 65 14.86 -8.98 3.74
N ASN A 66 13.89 -8.71 4.62
CA ASN A 66 13.98 -7.63 5.59
C ASN A 66 13.55 -8.10 6.99
N GLY A 67 14.19 -7.54 8.01
CA GLY A 67 13.85 -7.75 9.40
C GLY A 67 14.13 -9.16 9.95
N GLU A 68 13.67 -9.39 11.18
CA GLU A 68 13.96 -10.58 11.99
C GLU A 68 13.48 -11.90 11.36
N ASN A 69 12.35 -11.88 10.63
CA ASN A 69 11.86 -13.05 9.89
C ASN A 69 12.43 -13.14 8.46
N SER A 70 13.24 -12.17 8.02
CA SER A 70 13.82 -12.10 6.67
C SER A 70 12.77 -12.24 5.55
N LEU A 71 11.58 -11.67 5.74
CA LEU A 71 10.50 -11.72 4.74
C LEU A 71 10.74 -10.66 3.66
N PRO A 72 10.40 -10.91 2.38
CA PRO A 72 10.46 -9.89 1.34
C PRO A 72 9.58 -8.68 1.68
N ASN A 73 10.20 -7.52 1.86
CA ASN A 73 9.54 -6.26 2.17
C ASN A 73 10.35 -5.08 1.60
N PHE A 74 9.80 -3.85 1.67
CA PHE A 74 10.57 -2.65 1.37
C PHE A 74 11.67 -2.45 2.43
N ILE A 75 12.87 -2.09 1.99
CA ILE A 75 14.07 -1.90 2.82
C ILE A 75 14.45 -0.41 2.89
N SER A 76 14.40 0.28 1.75
CA SER A 76 14.83 1.68 1.65
C SER A 76 14.16 2.40 0.49
N ILE A 77 14.09 3.73 0.62
CA ILE A 77 13.75 4.66 -0.45
C ILE A 77 14.88 5.66 -0.60
N SER A 78 15.24 5.96 -1.84
CA SER A 78 16.20 6.99 -2.22
C SER A 78 15.63 7.89 -3.32
N MET A 79 16.18 9.10 -3.42
CA MET A 79 15.84 10.08 -4.46
C MET A 79 17.11 10.67 -5.05
N ALA A 80 17.06 11.05 -6.33
CA ALA A 80 18.10 11.85 -6.97
C ALA A 80 17.44 13.00 -7.76
N PRO A 81 17.99 14.24 -7.72
CA PRO A 81 17.45 15.33 -8.52
C PRO A 81 17.66 15.09 -10.02
N GLY A 82 16.76 15.62 -10.86
CA GLY A 82 16.77 15.41 -12.31
C GLY A 82 16.04 14.13 -12.73
N THR A 83 15.94 13.89 -14.04
CA THR A 83 15.14 12.80 -14.60
C THR A 83 15.95 11.74 -15.35
N ASP A 84 17.27 11.88 -15.38
CA ASP A 84 18.18 10.90 -15.99
C ASP A 84 18.65 9.88 -14.96
N LEU A 85 18.16 8.65 -15.08
CA LEU A 85 18.54 7.54 -14.21
C LEU A 85 20.03 7.16 -14.31
N ALA A 86 20.65 7.36 -15.48
CA ALA A 86 22.03 6.94 -15.72
C ALA A 86 23.06 7.82 -14.98
N SER A 87 22.73 9.11 -14.78
CA SER A 87 23.58 10.08 -14.06
C SER A 87 23.09 10.37 -12.64
N ALA A 88 22.04 9.70 -12.17
CA ALA A 88 21.42 9.93 -10.87
C ALA A 88 22.39 9.70 -9.69
N ILE A 89 22.56 10.74 -8.87
CA ILE A 89 23.30 10.69 -7.60
C ILE A 89 22.29 10.52 -6.46
N TRP A 90 22.21 9.31 -5.94
CA TRP A 90 21.16 8.90 -4.99
C TRP A 90 21.43 9.37 -3.57
N THR A 91 20.43 10.03 -2.98
CA THR A 91 20.34 10.33 -1.55
C THR A 91 19.31 9.39 -0.92
N GLN A 92 19.71 8.64 0.10
CA GLN A 92 18.80 7.77 0.83
C GLN A 92 17.86 8.61 1.70
N LEU A 93 16.55 8.49 1.46
CA LEU A 93 15.51 9.19 2.21
C LEU A 93 15.13 8.44 3.48
N ASN A 94 15.06 7.11 3.40
CA ASN A 94 14.85 6.25 4.55
C ASN A 94 15.47 4.86 4.34
N THR A 95 15.73 4.20 5.46
CA THR A 95 15.95 2.76 5.55
C THR A 95 15.28 2.26 6.82
N ALA A 96 14.70 1.08 6.77
CA ALA A 96 14.15 0.47 7.97
C ALA A 96 14.10 -1.05 7.87
N GLY A 97 14.57 -1.71 8.93
CA GLY A 97 14.27 -3.11 9.23
C GLY A 97 12.84 -3.25 9.75
N THR A 98 11.85 -2.76 9.00
CA THR A 98 10.47 -2.68 9.49
C THR A 98 9.46 -2.88 8.37
N ASP A 99 8.21 -3.05 8.80
CA ASP A 99 7.15 -3.50 7.93
C ASP A 99 6.53 -2.39 7.08
N TRP A 100 6.43 -2.65 5.79
CA TRP A 100 5.53 -1.97 4.84
C TRP A 100 4.39 -2.91 4.47
N LEU A 101 4.70 -4.15 4.07
CA LEU A 101 3.73 -5.25 4.08
C LEU A 101 3.47 -5.72 5.52
N PRO A 102 2.21 -5.90 5.97
CA PRO A 102 1.86 -5.97 7.39
C PRO A 102 2.27 -7.26 8.11
N PRO A 103 2.63 -7.16 9.40
CA PRO A 103 2.45 -8.24 10.37
C PRO A 103 0.98 -8.31 10.83
N LEU A 104 0.58 -9.44 11.44
CA LEU A 104 -0.77 -9.72 11.91
C LEU A 104 -0.78 -10.08 13.40
N ILE A 105 -1.87 -9.73 14.10
CA ILE A 105 -2.25 -10.42 15.33
C ILE A 105 -3.31 -11.46 14.98
N LEU A 106 -2.97 -12.73 15.19
CA LEU A 106 -3.87 -13.86 15.04
C LEU A 106 -3.60 -14.92 16.10
N ASP A 107 -4.65 -15.66 16.44
CA ASP A 107 -4.61 -16.77 17.39
C ASP A 107 -5.18 -18.04 16.76
N SER A 108 -4.49 -19.15 16.96
CA SER A 108 -5.03 -20.48 16.67
C SER A 108 -6.06 -20.86 17.71
N VAL A 109 -7.19 -21.43 17.27
CA VAL A 109 -8.29 -21.84 18.17
C VAL A 109 -8.64 -23.32 18.04
N VAL A 110 -7.72 -24.11 17.48
CA VAL A 110 -7.85 -25.57 17.42
C VAL A 110 -7.51 -26.21 18.77
N ALA A 111 -8.02 -27.42 19.00
CA ALA A 111 -7.70 -28.18 20.21
C ALA A 111 -6.18 -28.42 20.31
N GLY A 112 -5.61 -28.18 21.49
CA GLY A 112 -4.18 -28.32 21.75
C GLY A 112 -3.35 -27.07 21.46
N ALA A 113 -3.95 -25.98 20.98
CA ALA A 113 -3.27 -24.68 20.95
C ALA A 113 -3.10 -24.14 22.39
N PRO A 114 -1.93 -23.57 22.72
CA PRO A 114 -1.75 -22.78 23.94
C PRO A 114 -2.75 -21.62 24.04
N ALA A 115 -2.84 -21.01 25.23
CA ALA A 115 -3.69 -19.85 25.46
C ALA A 115 -3.42 -18.73 24.43
N GLU A 116 -4.48 -18.04 24.00
CA GLU A 116 -4.38 -16.94 23.03
C GLU A 116 -3.34 -15.90 23.48
N ARG A 117 -2.53 -15.44 22.53
CA ARG A 117 -1.45 -14.47 22.75
C ARG A 117 -1.53 -13.41 21.66
N SER A 118 -2.04 -12.24 22.05
CA SER A 118 -2.29 -11.12 21.13
C SER A 118 -1.00 -10.35 20.80
N GLU A 119 -0.05 -11.04 20.18
CA GLU A 119 1.21 -10.49 19.70
C GLU A 119 1.25 -10.44 18.18
N PHE A 120 2.01 -9.50 17.63
CA PHE A 120 2.25 -9.40 16.20
C PHE A 120 3.15 -10.54 15.73
N THR A 121 2.81 -11.09 14.59
CA THR A 121 3.53 -12.18 13.90
C THR A 121 3.65 -11.85 12.41
N GLY A 122 4.66 -12.39 11.75
CA GLY A 122 5.06 -11.90 10.43
C GLY A 122 5.84 -10.58 10.53
N GLY A 123 6.18 -10.04 9.37
CA GLY A 123 6.97 -8.81 9.30
C GLY A 123 8.30 -8.91 10.06
N ASN A 124 8.66 -7.86 10.80
CA ASN A 124 9.84 -7.80 11.67
C ASN A 124 9.58 -8.32 13.11
N HIS A 125 8.46 -9.00 13.36
CA HIS A 125 8.05 -9.31 14.73
C HIS A 125 8.47 -10.73 15.16
N LEU A 126 9.06 -10.78 16.37
CA LEU A 126 9.41 -12.00 17.10
C LEU A 126 8.44 -12.20 18.26
N VAL A 127 8.27 -13.45 18.68
CA VAL A 127 7.55 -13.84 19.90
C VAL A 127 8.53 -14.61 20.77
N ASP A 128 8.86 -14.08 21.96
CA ASP A 128 9.92 -14.60 22.84
C ASP A 128 11.28 -14.79 22.14
N GLY A 129 11.62 -13.89 21.21
CA GLY A 129 12.86 -13.99 20.42
C GLY A 129 12.83 -15.07 19.33
N LEU A 130 11.69 -15.75 19.13
CA LEU A 130 11.51 -16.75 18.09
C LEU A 130 10.88 -16.14 16.84
N GLN A 131 11.36 -16.60 15.68
CA GLN A 131 10.76 -16.24 14.39
C GLN A 131 9.31 -16.70 14.32
N THR A 132 8.47 -15.86 13.76
CA THR A 132 7.02 -16.03 13.71
C THR A 132 6.51 -16.33 12.31
N ALA A 133 7.38 -16.25 11.30
CA ALA A 133 7.00 -16.44 9.92
C ALA A 133 8.16 -16.94 9.05
N THR A 134 7.82 -17.42 7.86
CA THR A 134 8.81 -17.86 6.87
C THR A 134 8.32 -17.56 5.47
N ASN A 135 9.20 -17.05 4.61
CA ASN A 135 8.89 -16.87 3.20
C ASN A 135 8.88 -18.22 2.46
N ARG A 136 7.87 -18.42 1.62
CA ARG A 136 7.71 -19.60 0.77
C ARG A 136 7.94 -19.30 -0.70
N ILE A 137 7.52 -18.11 -1.13
CA ILE A 137 7.64 -17.66 -2.53
C ILE A 137 8.13 -16.23 -2.52
N TYR A 138 9.15 -15.97 -3.34
CA TYR A 138 9.56 -14.63 -3.75
C TYR A 138 10.00 -14.69 -5.22
N LEU A 139 9.11 -14.23 -6.09
CA LEU A 139 9.32 -14.25 -7.55
C LEU A 139 9.19 -12.84 -8.10
N VAL A 140 10.02 -12.51 -9.08
CA VAL A 140 10.01 -11.23 -9.79
C VAL A 140 9.81 -11.51 -11.27
N PHE A 141 8.96 -10.71 -11.91
CA PHE A 141 8.69 -10.77 -13.33
C PHE A 141 8.84 -9.36 -13.93
N ALA A 142 9.48 -9.25 -15.08
CA ALA A 142 9.58 -8.03 -15.89
C ALA A 142 8.80 -8.25 -17.18
N ASP A 143 7.77 -7.42 -17.42
CA ASP A 143 6.83 -7.57 -18.54
C ASP A 143 6.34 -9.02 -18.69
N ASP A 144 5.91 -9.58 -17.55
CA ASP A 144 5.39 -10.95 -17.39
C ASP A 144 6.39 -12.09 -17.67
N LYS A 145 7.67 -11.78 -17.87
CA LYS A 145 8.76 -12.77 -17.96
C LYS A 145 9.51 -12.91 -16.63
N PRO A 146 9.84 -14.13 -16.18
CA PRO A 146 10.56 -14.32 -14.92
C PRO A 146 11.94 -13.67 -14.95
N VAL A 147 12.30 -13.03 -13.84
CA VAL A 147 13.62 -12.41 -13.61
C VAL A 147 14.39 -13.26 -12.61
N ASN A 148 15.59 -13.68 -13.00
CA ASN A 148 16.49 -14.42 -12.13
C ASN A 148 17.28 -13.46 -11.23
N LYS A 149 17.67 -13.95 -10.04
CA LYS A 149 18.65 -13.27 -9.20
C LYS A 149 19.98 -13.12 -9.95
N GLY A 150 20.66 -11.99 -9.75
CA GLY A 150 21.85 -11.59 -10.48
C GLY A 150 21.58 -10.82 -11.78
N SER A 151 20.31 -10.60 -12.15
CA SER A 151 19.94 -9.92 -13.40
C SER A 151 19.57 -8.46 -13.19
N SER A 152 19.74 -7.64 -14.23
CA SER A 152 19.28 -6.26 -14.30
C SER A 152 18.70 -5.95 -15.67
N GLY A 153 17.86 -4.94 -15.76
CA GLY A 153 17.26 -4.50 -17.01
C GLY A 153 16.31 -3.33 -16.84
N SER A 154 15.53 -3.06 -17.88
CA SER A 154 14.45 -2.08 -17.89
C SER A 154 13.18 -2.75 -18.42
N CYS A 155 12.02 -2.31 -17.94
CA CYS A 155 10.71 -2.84 -18.33
C CYS A 155 9.61 -1.82 -18.03
N ASN A 156 8.43 -2.00 -18.62
CA ASN A 156 7.29 -1.12 -18.31
C ASN A 156 6.65 -1.49 -16.97
N LYS A 157 6.63 -2.79 -16.66
CA LYS A 157 5.96 -3.32 -15.48
C LYS A 157 6.79 -4.41 -14.81
N LEU A 158 7.03 -4.25 -13.51
CA LEU A 158 7.46 -5.37 -12.66
C LEU A 158 6.26 -5.95 -11.92
N ARG A 159 6.27 -7.27 -11.75
CA ARG A 159 5.37 -7.98 -10.85
C ARG A 159 6.19 -8.74 -9.81
N ILE A 160 5.88 -8.54 -8.54
CA ILE A 160 6.55 -9.20 -7.41
C ILE A 160 5.52 -10.06 -6.69
N VAL A 161 5.80 -11.35 -6.56
CA VAL A 161 4.92 -12.29 -5.84
C VAL A 161 5.61 -12.75 -4.58
N VAL A 162 4.97 -12.50 -3.44
CA VAL A 162 5.44 -12.89 -2.12
C VAL A 162 4.40 -13.79 -1.47
N VAL A 163 4.83 -14.93 -0.91
CA VAL A 163 3.97 -15.77 -0.07
C VAL A 163 4.71 -16.11 1.21
N ASN A 164 4.11 -15.80 2.34
CA ASN A 164 4.65 -16.05 3.68
C ASN A 164 3.70 -16.96 4.46
N ASP A 165 4.25 -17.95 5.15
CA ASP A 165 3.51 -18.69 6.19
C ASP A 165 3.78 -18.06 7.54
N LEU A 166 2.73 -17.86 8.33
CA LEU A 166 2.75 -17.21 9.63
C LEU A 166 2.28 -18.19 10.70
N MET A 167 2.99 -18.21 11.81
CA MET A 167 2.53 -18.81 13.05
C MET A 167 1.62 -17.80 13.76
N ALA A 168 0.55 -18.28 14.40
CA ALA A 168 -0.22 -17.47 15.35
C ALA A 168 0.60 -17.23 16.62
N GLY A 169 0.30 -16.15 17.36
CA GLY A 169 1.06 -15.78 18.57
C GLY A 169 1.16 -16.92 19.59
N ASN A 170 0.10 -17.71 19.72
CA ASN A 170 0.04 -18.88 20.61
C ASN A 170 0.62 -20.18 20.01
N THR A 171 1.13 -20.16 18.78
CA THR A 171 1.68 -21.35 18.11
C THR A 171 3.17 -21.24 17.78
N VAL A 172 3.79 -20.10 18.06
CA VAL A 172 5.21 -19.86 17.75
C VAL A 172 6.12 -20.85 18.47
N SER A 173 5.89 -21.10 19.75
CA SER A 173 6.67 -22.07 20.54
C SER A 173 6.52 -23.52 20.05
N LEU A 174 5.52 -23.80 19.23
CA LEU A 174 5.28 -25.10 18.61
C LEU A 174 5.86 -25.19 17.19
N GLY A 175 6.35 -24.08 16.62
CA GLY A 175 6.81 -24.02 15.23
C GLY A 175 5.70 -24.27 14.20
N ARG A 176 4.44 -24.03 14.56
CA ARG A 176 3.27 -24.46 13.79
C ARG A 176 2.60 -23.29 13.07
N TYR A 177 2.61 -23.31 11.74
CA TYR A 177 1.98 -22.26 10.94
C TYR A 177 0.45 -22.36 10.99
N ALA A 178 -0.20 -21.21 11.14
CA ALA A 178 -1.64 -21.09 11.29
C ALA A 178 -2.30 -20.24 10.19
N ALA A 179 -1.53 -19.41 9.47
CA ALA A 179 -2.01 -18.61 8.36
C ALA A 179 -0.97 -18.45 7.25
N ARG A 180 -1.42 -17.96 6.10
CA ARG A 180 -0.62 -17.60 4.94
C ARG A 180 -1.01 -16.21 4.45
N GLN A 181 -0.01 -15.36 4.24
CA GLN A 181 -0.16 -14.08 3.53
C GLN A 181 0.41 -14.24 2.13
N ALA A 182 -0.35 -13.84 1.12
CA ALA A 182 0.12 -13.74 -0.26
C ALA A 182 -0.05 -12.30 -0.74
N PHE A 183 1.03 -11.74 -1.29
CA PHE A 183 1.05 -10.41 -1.88
C PHE A 183 1.45 -10.52 -3.35
N ASN A 184 0.71 -9.85 -4.21
CA ASN A 184 1.06 -9.63 -5.60
C ASN A 184 1.21 -8.14 -5.83
N LEU A 185 2.43 -7.67 -6.01
CA LEU A 185 2.75 -6.27 -6.21
C LEU A 185 2.94 -6.02 -7.70
N THR A 186 2.30 -4.98 -8.23
CA THR A 186 2.54 -4.47 -9.58
C THR A 186 3.23 -3.12 -9.47
N VAL A 187 4.41 -3.00 -10.06
CA VAL A 187 5.24 -1.79 -10.00
C VAL A 187 5.35 -1.19 -11.39
N THR A 188 5.02 0.09 -11.50
CA THR A 188 5.29 0.96 -12.65
C THR A 188 5.93 2.25 -12.15
N ALA A 189 6.36 3.15 -13.05
CA ALA A 189 6.94 4.42 -12.62
C ALA A 189 5.97 5.20 -11.71
N GLY A 190 6.43 5.52 -10.50
CA GLY A 190 5.66 6.28 -9.50
C GLY A 190 4.57 5.50 -8.77
N HIS A 191 4.43 4.19 -8.99
CA HIS A 191 3.28 3.45 -8.47
C HIS A 191 3.62 2.00 -8.11
N VAL A 192 3.15 1.56 -6.94
CA VAL A 192 3.16 0.16 -6.53
C VAL A 192 1.77 -0.22 -6.07
N ALA A 193 1.04 -1.00 -6.86
CA ALA A 193 -0.21 -1.60 -6.42
C ALA A 193 0.05 -2.94 -5.73
N VAL A 194 -0.76 -3.27 -4.73
CA VAL A 194 -0.64 -4.49 -3.91
C VAL A 194 -2.01 -5.16 -3.80
N ASP A 195 -2.12 -6.37 -4.35
CA ASP A 195 -3.21 -7.31 -4.05
C ASP A 195 -2.77 -8.22 -2.90
N SER A 196 -3.57 -8.29 -1.83
CA SER A 196 -3.33 -9.14 -0.67
C SER A 196 -4.40 -10.22 -0.52
N ASP A 197 -3.98 -11.46 -0.22
CA ASP A 197 -4.82 -12.59 0.16
C ASP A 197 -4.26 -13.21 1.46
N VAL A 198 -5.02 -13.09 2.54
CA VAL A 198 -4.69 -13.68 3.84
C VAL A 198 -5.61 -14.87 4.06
N ARG A 199 -5.06 -16.06 4.28
CA ARG A 199 -5.82 -17.28 4.52
C ARG A 199 -5.40 -18.00 5.77
N ALA A 200 -6.37 -18.57 6.46
CA ALA A 200 -6.13 -19.48 7.56
C ALA A 200 -5.68 -20.85 7.03
N LEU A 201 -4.61 -21.41 7.59
CA LEU A 201 -4.15 -22.78 7.31
C LEU A 201 -4.82 -23.80 8.24
N GLU A 202 -5.36 -23.31 9.35
CA GLU A 202 -6.19 -24.02 10.30
C GLU A 202 -7.28 -23.07 10.84
N ARG A 203 -8.03 -23.45 11.87
CA ARG A 203 -9.02 -22.55 12.46
C ARG A 203 -8.34 -21.47 13.31
N VAL A 204 -8.56 -20.20 12.96
CA VAL A 204 -7.89 -19.05 13.61
C VAL A 204 -8.85 -17.88 13.84
N LYS A 205 -8.49 -16.98 14.75
CA LYS A 205 -9.09 -15.64 14.87
C LYS A 205 -8.09 -14.59 14.39
N PHE A 206 -8.46 -13.80 13.39
CA PHE A 206 -7.68 -12.61 13.03
C PHE A 206 -8.16 -11.42 13.86
N LYS A 207 -7.26 -10.86 14.67
CA LYS A 207 -7.59 -9.79 15.63
C LYS A 207 -7.11 -8.42 15.15
N ARG A 208 -5.92 -8.37 14.55
CA ARG A 208 -5.34 -7.12 14.03
C ARG A 208 -4.59 -7.31 12.72
N ASP A 209 -4.93 -6.50 11.72
CA ASP A 209 -4.19 -6.29 10.48
C ASP A 209 -4.17 -4.78 10.16
N TYR A 210 -2.98 -4.20 10.20
CA TYR A 210 -2.72 -2.81 9.83
C TYR A 210 -2.63 -2.58 8.31
N GLY A 211 -2.94 -3.58 7.49
CA GLY A 211 -2.82 -3.48 6.04
C GLY A 211 -1.44 -2.96 5.63
N LEU A 212 -1.39 -2.18 4.55
CA LEU A 212 -0.14 -1.53 4.18
C LEU A 212 0.28 -0.49 5.22
N GLN A 213 1.58 -0.42 5.46
CA GLN A 213 2.24 0.59 6.28
C GLN A 213 3.23 1.38 5.42
N CYS A 214 3.56 2.60 5.81
CA CYS A 214 4.62 3.36 5.18
C CYS A 214 5.60 3.94 6.20
N VAL A 215 6.90 3.81 5.91
CA VAL A 215 7.96 4.52 6.64
C VAL A 215 8.08 5.89 6.03
N THR A 216 7.87 6.92 6.86
CA THR A 216 7.63 8.28 6.38
C THR A 216 8.89 9.14 6.24
N GLY A 217 10.03 8.64 6.72
CA GLY A 217 11.32 9.35 6.65
C GLY A 217 11.60 9.86 5.23
N GLY A 218 11.96 11.14 5.11
CA GLY A 218 12.14 11.84 3.84
C GLY A 218 10.90 12.55 3.30
N PHE A 219 9.69 12.23 3.79
CA PHE A 219 8.42 12.83 3.32
C PHE A 219 7.65 13.59 4.43
N GLN A 220 8.28 13.83 5.59
CA GLN A 220 7.65 14.41 6.78
C GLN A 220 7.50 15.94 6.77
N GLY A 221 7.11 16.54 5.63
CA GLY A 221 6.81 17.98 5.59
C GLY A 221 5.38 18.26 6.03
N THR A 222 4.43 17.77 5.23
CA THR A 222 3.00 17.88 5.47
C THR A 222 2.28 16.56 5.20
N GLN A 223 1.07 16.44 5.71
CA GLN A 223 0.20 15.28 5.53
C GLN A 223 -1.24 15.69 5.20
N LEU A 224 -1.93 14.81 4.49
CA LEU A 224 -3.37 14.90 4.21
C LEU A 224 -3.96 13.49 4.20
N VAL A 225 -5.09 13.27 4.89
CA VAL A 225 -5.80 11.98 4.89
C VAL A 225 -7.09 12.15 4.10
N LEU A 226 -7.16 11.51 2.94
CA LEU A 226 -8.30 11.68 2.04
C LEU A 226 -9.52 10.95 2.58
N GLY A 227 -10.64 11.67 2.66
CA GLY A 227 -11.88 11.20 3.29
C GLY A 227 -11.83 11.08 4.82
N GLY A 228 -10.77 11.60 5.45
CA GLY A 228 -10.58 11.59 6.90
C GLY A 228 -11.09 12.87 7.59
N SER A 229 -10.75 13.00 8.87
CA SER A 229 -11.12 14.15 9.70
C SER A 229 -10.41 15.45 9.34
N ASN A 230 -9.29 15.39 8.62
CA ASN A 230 -8.60 16.56 8.11
C ASN A 230 -9.11 16.93 6.71
N THR A 231 -9.43 18.20 6.54
CA THR A 231 -9.96 18.75 5.28
C THR A 231 -8.95 19.68 4.60
N ALA A 232 -7.68 19.62 5.01
CA ALA A 232 -6.57 20.41 4.46
C ALA A 232 -5.24 19.80 4.88
N ARG A 233 -4.16 20.15 4.17
CA ARG A 233 -2.80 19.79 4.59
C ARG A 233 -2.47 20.36 5.96
N GLU A 234 -1.91 19.53 6.81
CA GLU A 234 -1.34 19.92 8.08
C GLU A 234 0.15 19.56 8.13
N PRO A 235 0.96 20.20 8.99
CA PRO A 235 2.32 19.73 9.26
C PRO A 235 2.32 18.26 9.65
N PHE A 236 3.37 17.53 9.28
CA PHE A 236 3.48 16.11 9.64
C PHE A 236 3.40 15.90 11.16
N ASP A 237 2.53 14.99 11.58
CA ASP A 237 2.34 14.61 12.98
C ASP A 237 1.87 13.14 13.05
N SER A 238 2.73 12.28 13.58
CA SER A 238 2.48 10.84 13.69
C SER A 238 1.40 10.47 14.72
N THR A 239 0.89 11.41 15.51
CA THR A 239 -0.22 11.18 16.44
C THR A 239 -1.60 11.31 15.80
N LYS A 240 -1.65 11.82 14.57
CA LYS A 240 -2.89 12.05 13.83
C LYS A 240 -3.48 10.75 13.26
N THR A 241 -4.77 10.81 12.97
CA THR A 241 -5.53 9.70 12.39
C THR A 241 -6.59 10.25 11.44
N SER A 242 -7.26 9.36 10.71
CA SER A 242 -8.46 9.68 9.94
C SER A 242 -9.67 10.11 10.79
N GLY A 243 -9.59 9.99 12.12
CA GLY A 243 -10.74 9.97 13.01
C GLY A 243 -11.44 8.60 13.03
N ALA A 244 -12.40 8.45 13.95
CA ALA A 244 -13.16 7.20 14.11
C ALA A 244 -13.96 6.87 12.84
N LYS A 245 -13.98 5.59 12.46
CA LYS A 245 -14.65 5.10 11.26
C LYS A 245 -16.14 5.45 11.22
N SER A 246 -16.82 5.49 12.36
CA SER A 246 -18.23 5.89 12.44
C SER A 246 -18.50 7.33 11.95
N ALA A 247 -17.54 8.24 12.15
CA ALA A 247 -17.63 9.62 11.70
C ALA A 247 -17.00 9.82 10.31
N TYR A 248 -15.95 9.06 9.99
CA TYR A 248 -15.18 9.19 8.75
C TYR A 248 -15.03 7.84 8.03
N PRO A 249 -16.14 7.22 7.57
CA PRO A 249 -16.12 5.87 6.98
C PRO A 249 -15.43 5.81 5.62
N ASN A 250 -15.23 6.97 4.99
CA ASN A 250 -14.69 7.10 3.64
C ASN A 250 -13.18 7.36 3.61
N ALA A 251 -12.50 7.37 4.76
CA ALA A 251 -11.05 7.56 4.80
C ALA A 251 -10.33 6.41 4.07
N TRP A 252 -9.46 6.73 3.11
CA TRP A 252 -8.93 5.73 2.19
C TRP A 252 -7.48 5.93 1.74
N ALA A 253 -6.92 7.12 1.88
CA ALA A 253 -5.51 7.36 1.56
C ALA A 253 -4.84 8.37 2.50
N LEU A 254 -3.53 8.24 2.63
CA LEU A 254 -2.64 9.23 3.20
C LEU A 254 -1.76 9.77 2.08
N VAL A 255 -1.59 11.10 2.04
CA VAL A 255 -0.62 11.78 1.19
C VAL A 255 0.37 12.54 2.06
N LEU A 256 1.64 12.26 1.89
CA LEU A 256 2.76 12.95 2.53
C LEU A 256 3.51 13.76 1.48
N GLN A 257 3.98 14.95 1.85
CA GLN A 257 4.76 15.80 0.95
C GLN A 257 5.87 16.53 1.70
N SER A 258 7.03 16.65 1.06
CA SER A 258 8.19 17.41 1.53
C SER A 258 8.92 18.05 0.35
N SER A 259 10.13 18.56 0.58
CA SER A 259 11.04 18.98 -0.48
C SER A 259 11.52 17.82 -1.37
N ASN A 260 11.35 16.56 -0.95
CA ASN A 260 11.74 15.36 -1.72
C ASN A 260 10.56 14.79 -2.54
N GLY A 261 9.54 15.61 -2.77
CA GLY A 261 8.31 15.25 -3.46
C GLY A 261 7.24 14.67 -2.55
N GLN A 262 6.49 13.71 -3.07
CA GLN A 262 5.26 13.19 -2.51
C GLN A 262 5.31 11.67 -2.37
N MET A 263 4.74 11.16 -1.27
CA MET A 263 4.48 9.75 -1.05
C MET A 263 3.01 9.54 -0.67
N GLY A 264 2.32 8.66 -1.39
CA GLY A 264 0.96 8.23 -1.10
C GLY A 264 0.92 6.80 -0.56
N MET A 265 -0.03 6.51 0.31
CA MET A 265 -0.43 5.15 0.68
C MET A 265 -1.95 5.08 0.67
N TRP A 266 -2.51 4.07 0.02
CA TRP A 266 -3.95 4.02 -0.24
C TRP A 266 -4.54 2.61 -0.11
N LEU A 267 -5.86 2.56 0.13
CA LEU A 267 -6.68 1.35 0.21
C LEU A 267 -7.87 1.46 -0.75
N ASP A 268 -8.16 0.41 -1.51
CA ASP A 268 -9.37 0.33 -2.33
C ASP A 268 -10.59 0.01 -1.46
N LYS A 269 -11.39 1.05 -1.16
CA LYS A 269 -12.62 0.93 -0.37
C LYS A 269 -13.68 0.03 -1.01
N GLY A 270 -13.64 -0.13 -2.34
CA GLY A 270 -14.60 -0.93 -3.11
C GLY A 270 -14.26 -2.42 -3.13
N TYR A 271 -13.14 -2.84 -2.55
CA TYR A 271 -12.66 -4.22 -2.65
C TYR A 271 -12.54 -4.92 -1.29
N ALA A 272 -13.42 -5.89 -1.08
CA ALA A 272 -13.39 -6.84 0.05
C ALA A 272 -13.16 -6.15 1.41
N ALA A 273 -12.11 -6.51 2.15
CA ALA A 273 -11.83 -5.94 3.48
C ALA A 273 -11.44 -4.46 3.44
N GLY A 274 -11.09 -3.90 2.28
CA GLY A 274 -10.83 -2.47 2.10
C GLY A 274 -12.03 -1.58 2.45
N SER A 275 -13.25 -2.13 2.39
CA SER A 275 -14.48 -1.47 2.86
C SER A 275 -14.42 -1.01 4.33
N GLY A 276 -13.57 -1.63 5.17
CA GLY A 276 -13.50 -1.35 6.60
C GLY A 276 -14.58 -2.09 7.42
N ALA A 277 -15.28 -3.05 6.81
CA ALA A 277 -16.26 -3.89 7.52
C ALA A 277 -15.65 -4.70 8.67
N LEU A 278 -14.35 -5.02 8.58
CA LEU A 278 -13.59 -5.74 9.61
C LEU A 278 -12.86 -4.81 10.59
N VAL A 279 -13.11 -3.50 10.54
CA VAL A 279 -12.59 -2.52 11.51
C VAL A 279 -13.73 -2.11 12.45
N ASP A 280 -13.49 -1.97 13.74
CA ASP A 280 -14.49 -1.46 14.68
C ASP A 280 -14.83 0.01 14.44
N ASP A 281 -16.07 0.42 14.72
CA ASP A 281 -16.58 1.77 14.42
C ASP A 281 -15.85 2.88 15.17
N ALA A 282 -15.32 2.58 16.36
CA ALA A 282 -14.55 3.51 17.16
C ALA A 282 -13.08 3.66 16.71
N GLU A 283 -12.59 2.73 15.87
CA GLU A 283 -11.20 2.75 15.41
C GLU A 283 -11.03 3.64 14.18
N ALA A 284 -9.82 4.14 13.98
CA ALA A 284 -9.46 4.87 12.77
C ALA A 284 -9.09 3.91 11.63
N LEU A 285 -9.54 4.24 10.41
CA LEU A 285 -9.17 3.49 9.19
C LEU A 285 -7.73 3.78 8.73
N ILE A 286 -7.21 4.97 9.05
CA ILE A 286 -5.84 5.37 8.75
C ILE A 286 -5.28 6.05 9.99
N ARG A 287 -4.07 5.68 10.41
CA ARG A 287 -3.46 6.23 11.63
C ARG A 287 -1.96 6.37 11.53
N GLY A 288 -1.41 7.39 12.16
CA GLY A 288 0.01 7.45 12.47
C GLY A 288 0.40 6.55 13.65
N GLY A 289 1.69 6.30 13.81
CA GLY A 289 2.29 5.45 14.84
C GLY A 289 2.30 6.04 16.26
N GLY A 290 1.68 7.18 16.46
CA GLY A 290 1.69 7.90 17.72
C GLY A 290 3.08 8.41 18.08
N ALA A 291 3.34 8.51 19.38
CA ALA A 291 4.65 8.87 19.92
C ALA A 291 5.71 7.75 19.77
N SER A 292 5.29 6.52 19.40
CA SER A 292 6.17 5.35 19.39
C SER A 292 6.99 5.22 18.11
N ASN A 293 6.48 5.73 16.99
CA ASN A 293 7.14 5.73 15.69
C ASN A 293 6.46 6.70 14.72
N THR A 294 7.15 7.00 13.63
CA THR A 294 6.67 7.95 12.61
C THR A 294 5.95 7.27 11.45
N LYS A 295 5.72 5.96 11.48
CA LYS A 295 5.02 5.29 10.39
C LYS A 295 3.55 5.68 10.35
N TRP A 296 2.93 5.38 9.22
CA TRP A 296 1.49 5.37 9.07
C TRP A 296 0.99 4.00 8.64
N TYR A 297 -0.26 3.71 8.97
CA TYR A 297 -0.88 2.40 8.87
C TYR A 297 -2.28 2.54 8.25
N LEU A 298 -2.64 1.61 7.39
CA LEU A 298 -4.03 1.38 7.01
C LEU A 298 -4.73 0.52 8.09
N GLY A 299 -6.04 0.38 7.99
CA GLY A 299 -6.84 -0.46 8.88
C GLY A 299 -7.64 -1.45 8.06
N VAL A 300 -7.30 -2.74 8.17
CA VAL A 300 -8.00 -3.82 7.46
C VAL A 300 -8.82 -4.66 8.44
N VAL A 301 -8.21 -5.14 9.54
CA VAL A 301 -8.91 -5.93 10.58
C VAL A 301 -8.60 -5.37 11.95
N PHE A 302 -9.52 -4.72 12.64
CA PHE A 302 -9.30 -4.22 14.01
C PHE A 302 -10.45 -4.75 14.89
N LYS A 303 -10.29 -5.98 15.39
CA LYS A 303 -11.30 -6.74 16.15
C LYS A 303 -10.63 -7.48 17.32
N MET A 304 -10.08 -6.73 18.27
CA MET A 304 -9.25 -7.31 19.34
C MET A 304 -10.03 -8.22 20.30
N VAL A 305 -11.31 -7.91 20.57
CA VAL A 305 -12.14 -8.63 21.56
C VAL A 305 -12.96 -9.75 20.93
N ALA A 306 -13.55 -9.49 19.75
CA ALA A 306 -14.41 -10.44 19.02
C ALA A 306 -13.90 -10.62 17.58
N GLY A 307 -12.63 -10.99 17.45
CA GLY A 307 -11.99 -11.26 16.16
C GLY A 307 -12.80 -12.29 15.37
N PRO A 308 -13.08 -12.06 14.07
CA PRO A 308 -13.73 -13.05 13.23
C PRO A 308 -12.91 -14.34 13.24
N GLU A 309 -13.59 -15.44 13.52
CA GLU A 309 -13.03 -16.78 13.42
C GLU A 309 -13.19 -17.29 11.98
N TYR A 310 -12.13 -17.87 11.44
CA TYR A 310 -12.07 -18.41 10.10
C TYR A 310 -11.69 -19.88 10.18
N ALA A 311 -12.38 -20.71 9.41
CA ALA A 311 -11.99 -22.09 9.19
C ALA A 311 -10.76 -22.17 8.26
N ALA A 312 -10.13 -23.35 8.22
CA ALA A 312 -9.02 -23.61 7.30
C ALA A 312 -9.45 -23.35 5.85
N GLY A 313 -8.64 -22.59 5.11
CA GLY A 313 -8.90 -22.19 3.73
C GLY A 313 -9.72 -20.91 3.57
N GLU A 314 -10.38 -20.44 4.63
CA GLU A 314 -11.07 -19.14 4.64
C GLU A 314 -10.11 -18.00 4.95
N GLY A 315 -10.57 -16.76 4.74
CA GLY A 315 -9.76 -15.59 5.00
C GLY A 315 -10.36 -14.32 4.41
N TYR A 316 -9.51 -13.33 4.14
CA TYR A 316 -9.92 -12.05 3.59
C TYR A 316 -8.88 -11.53 2.59
N ARG A 317 -9.31 -10.55 1.80
CA ARG A 317 -8.49 -9.89 0.78
C ARG A 317 -8.63 -8.39 0.89
N TYR A 318 -7.61 -7.68 0.46
CA TYR A 318 -7.67 -6.24 0.24
C TYR A 318 -6.76 -5.84 -0.91
N ARG A 319 -6.99 -4.62 -1.41
CA ARG A 319 -6.15 -3.96 -2.41
C ARG A 319 -5.73 -2.62 -1.90
N GLY A 320 -4.50 -2.25 -2.17
CA GLY A 320 -3.96 -0.95 -1.80
C GLY A 320 -2.70 -0.67 -2.59
N GLY A 321 -1.95 0.32 -2.17
CA GLY A 321 -0.65 0.55 -2.76
C GLY A 321 0.07 1.78 -2.24
N TYR A 322 1.13 2.10 -2.95
CA TYR A 322 1.99 3.24 -2.73
C TYR A 322 2.10 4.06 -4.01
N SER A 323 2.24 5.36 -3.82
CA SER A 323 2.45 6.31 -4.91
C SER A 323 3.68 7.15 -4.58
N PHE A 324 4.50 7.43 -5.57
CA PHE A 324 5.69 8.26 -5.44
C PHE A 324 5.73 9.22 -6.61
N GLY A 325 6.06 10.48 -6.35
CA GLY A 325 6.13 11.45 -7.42
C GLY A 325 6.63 12.78 -6.94
N SER A 326 7.05 13.59 -7.91
CA SER A 326 7.57 14.91 -7.62
C SER A 326 6.49 15.82 -7.06
N ALA A 327 6.89 16.70 -6.14
CA ALA A 327 6.03 17.79 -5.70
C ALA A 327 5.89 18.78 -6.86
N ILE A 328 4.82 18.65 -7.63
CA ILE A 328 4.52 19.54 -8.76
C ILE A 328 3.50 20.60 -8.34
N THR A 329 3.62 21.79 -8.93
CA THR A 329 2.58 22.81 -8.80
C THR A 329 1.36 22.38 -9.58
N LEU A 330 0.24 22.20 -8.88
CA LEU A 330 -1.04 21.87 -9.49
C LEU A 330 -1.90 23.13 -9.69
N PRO A 331 -2.89 23.09 -10.59
CA PRO A 331 -3.86 24.17 -10.73
C PRO A 331 -4.62 24.42 -9.41
N ALA A 332 -5.13 25.65 -9.24
CA ALA A 332 -5.90 26.01 -8.06
C ALA A 332 -7.07 25.02 -7.83
N GLY A 333 -7.24 24.58 -6.58
CA GLY A 333 -8.25 23.59 -6.19
C GLY A 333 -7.74 22.15 -6.13
N PHE A 334 -6.59 21.86 -6.74
CA PHE A 334 -5.91 20.56 -6.67
C PHE A 334 -4.75 20.60 -5.69
N ASP A 335 -4.59 19.52 -4.92
CA ASP A 335 -3.58 19.40 -3.88
C ASP A 335 -2.48 18.40 -4.25
N SER A 336 -2.88 17.19 -4.68
CA SER A 336 -1.95 16.10 -4.96
C SER A 336 -2.38 15.31 -6.18
N VAL A 337 -1.41 14.64 -6.79
CA VAL A 337 -1.64 13.64 -7.83
C VAL A 337 -1.06 12.31 -7.37
N MET A 338 -1.87 11.27 -7.34
CA MET A 338 -1.50 9.93 -6.92
C MET A 338 -1.96 8.90 -7.95
N PRO A 339 -1.03 8.19 -8.63
CA PRO A 339 -1.41 6.97 -9.33
C PRO A 339 -1.89 5.94 -8.31
N THR A 340 -3.00 5.31 -8.61
CA THR A 340 -3.71 4.33 -7.77
C THR A 340 -4.20 3.19 -8.68
N GLN A 341 -4.69 2.08 -8.11
CA GLN A 341 -5.30 1.03 -8.92
C GLN A 341 -6.72 0.71 -8.45
N ARG A 342 -7.66 0.67 -9.38
CA ARG A 342 -9.04 0.19 -9.16
C ARG A 342 -9.41 -0.84 -10.23
N ALA A 343 -9.96 -1.97 -9.80
CA ALA A 343 -10.39 -3.06 -10.70
C ALA A 343 -9.37 -3.41 -11.80
N SER A 344 -8.09 -3.56 -11.41
CA SER A 344 -6.95 -3.86 -12.30
C SER A 344 -6.50 -2.75 -13.27
N HIS A 345 -7.11 -1.57 -13.22
CA HIS A 345 -6.71 -0.40 -14.02
C HIS A 345 -5.96 0.60 -13.15
N THR A 346 -4.84 1.12 -13.64
CA THR A 346 -4.17 2.27 -13.02
C THR A 346 -5.05 3.50 -13.27
N THR A 347 -5.48 4.15 -12.20
CA THR A 347 -6.27 5.39 -12.22
C THR A 347 -5.43 6.54 -11.68
N GLN A 348 -5.52 7.69 -12.33
CA GLN A 348 -4.89 8.89 -11.82
C GLN A 348 -5.84 9.55 -10.83
N THR A 349 -5.50 9.52 -9.53
CA THR A 349 -6.31 10.17 -8.50
C THR A 349 -5.75 11.55 -8.16
N TYR A 350 -6.62 12.54 -8.20
CA TYR A 350 -6.34 13.91 -7.82
C TYR A 350 -6.95 14.16 -6.43
N ALA A 351 -6.12 14.49 -5.45
CA ALA A 351 -6.60 15.02 -4.19
C ALA A 351 -6.98 16.49 -4.38
N LEU A 352 -8.09 16.89 -3.79
CA LEU A 352 -8.55 18.28 -3.78
C LEU A 352 -8.12 18.97 -2.49
N ALA A 353 -8.11 20.30 -2.51
CA ALA A 353 -7.67 21.11 -1.37
C ALA A 353 -8.48 20.90 -0.09
N ASP A 354 -9.70 20.37 -0.20
CA ASP A 354 -10.60 20.07 0.92
C ASP A 354 -10.46 18.64 1.49
N GLY A 355 -9.50 17.86 1.00
CA GLY A 355 -9.29 16.46 1.41
C GLY A 355 -10.21 15.45 0.72
N SER A 356 -11.07 15.89 -0.21
CA SER A 356 -11.77 15.01 -1.14
C SER A 356 -10.86 14.61 -2.31
N SER A 357 -11.36 13.78 -3.22
CA SER A 357 -10.57 13.31 -4.36
C SER A 357 -11.44 12.94 -5.55
N VAL A 358 -10.88 13.10 -6.76
CA VAL A 358 -11.47 12.59 -8.01
C VAL A 358 -10.48 11.66 -8.70
N SER A 359 -10.95 10.54 -9.24
CA SER A 359 -10.14 9.60 -10.00
C SER A 359 -10.56 9.65 -11.46
N ILE A 360 -9.58 9.70 -12.37
CA ILE A 360 -9.81 9.69 -13.83
C ILE A 360 -9.28 8.38 -14.40
#